data_AF-A0A0W0Y791-F1
#
_entry.id   AF-A0A0W0Y791-F1
#
_cell.length_a   1.000
_cell.length_b   1.000
_cell.length_c   1.000
_cell.angle_alpha   90.00
_cell.angle_beta   90.00
_cell.angle_gamma   90.00
#
_symmetry.space_group_name_H-M   'P 1'
#
loop_
_entity.id
_entity.type
_entity.pdbx_description
1 polymer ?
#
loop_
_entity_poly.entity_id
_entity_poly.type
_entity_poly.pdbx_seq_one_letter_code
_entity_poly.pdbx_strand_id
1 'polypeptide(L)' 'MKIQSLSISKVLTPLALGALLTLGIAYTSSANAAQGCGFGNHMNYWGRCVPNEPGPWAKPVPGRPDCWVNDHGAFRCYR' A
#
# COMPACT_ATOMS: atom_id res chain seq x y z
N MET A 1 -36.93 -31.80 13.09
CA MET A 1 -35.85 -30.82 12.83
C MET A 1 -35.01 -31.31 11.65
N LYS A 2 -34.87 -30.51 10.59
CA LYS A 2 -34.14 -30.89 9.36
C LYS A 2 -32.71 -30.33 9.46
N ILE A 3 -31.73 -31.17 9.76
CA ILE A 3 -30.32 -30.77 9.79
C ILE A 3 -29.83 -30.76 8.34
N GLN A 4 -29.73 -29.59 7.74
CA GLN A 4 -29.15 -29.44 6.40
C GLN A 4 -27.63 -29.46 6.53
N SER A 5 -27.01 -30.56 6.08
CA SER A 5 -25.56 -30.68 5.99
C SER A 5 -25.07 -29.79 4.84
N LEU A 6 -24.55 -28.61 5.17
CA LEU A 6 -23.87 -27.75 4.22
C LEU A 6 -22.55 -28.41 3.85
N SER A 7 -22.38 -28.77 2.57
CA SER A 7 -21.12 -29.31 2.06
C SER A 7 -19.96 -28.36 2.41
N ILE A 8 -18.95 -28.89 3.09
CA ILE A 8 -17.78 -28.15 3.57
C ILE A 8 -17.15 -27.31 2.45
N SER A 9 -17.10 -27.83 1.21
CA SER A 9 -16.57 -27.10 0.05
C SER A 9 -17.33 -25.82 -0.29
N LYS A 10 -18.64 -25.75 -0.01
CA LYS A 10 -19.46 -24.54 -0.26
C LYS A 10 -19.16 -23.40 0.72
N VAL A 11 -18.52 -23.70 1.84
CA VAL A 11 -18.16 -22.72 2.88
C VAL A 11 -16.66 -22.44 2.86
N LEU A 12 -15.82 -23.45 2.66
CA LEU A 12 -14.37 -23.31 2.66
C LEU A 12 -13.86 -22.42 1.53
N THR A 13 -14.42 -22.58 0.32
CA THR A 13 -14.01 -21.85 -0.87
C THR A 13 -14.23 -20.34 -0.75
N PRO A 14 -15.43 -19.83 -0.40
CA PRO A 14 -15.63 -18.39 -0.24
C PRO A 14 -14.82 -17.82 0.93
N LEU A 15 -14.59 -18.58 2.01
CA LEU A 15 -13.72 -18.15 3.11
C LEU A 15 -12.26 -17.99 2.66
N ALA A 16 -11.73 -18.96 1.92
CA ALA A 16 -10.36 -18.90 1.41
C ALA A 16 -10.18 -17.72 0.44
N LEU A 17 -11.15 -17.50 -0.47
CA LEU A 17 -11.12 -16.36 -1.38
C LEU A 17 -11.25 -15.02 -0.64
N GLY A 18 -12.12 -14.93 0.38
CA GLY A 18 -12.24 -13.74 1.22
C GLY A 18 -10.97 -13.44 2.01
N ALA A 19 -10.32 -14.47 2.57
CA ALA A 19 -9.04 -14.33 3.26
C ALA A 19 -7.91 -13.86 2.31
N LEU A 20 -7.84 -14.43 1.11
CA LEU A 20 -6.86 -14.01 0.10
C LEU A 20 -7.07 -12.56 -0.34
N LEU A 21 -8.32 -12.15 -0.54
CA LEU A 21 -8.65 -10.80 -0.96
C LEU A 21 -8.29 -9.78 0.14
N THR A 22 -8.60 -10.08 1.39
CA THR A 22 -8.26 -9.21 2.53
C THR A 22 -6.75 -9.09 2.75
N LEU A 23 -6.00 -10.19 2.63
CA LEU A 23 -4.54 -10.18 2.67
C LEU A 23 -3.94 -9.36 1.50
N GLY A 24 -4.48 -9.49 0.30
CA GLY A 24 -4.05 -8.72 -0.87
C GLY A 24 -4.24 -7.21 -0.69
N ILE A 25 -5.39 -6.78 -0.15
CA ILE A 25 -5.67 -5.36 0.13
C ILE A 25 -4.72 -4.82 1.21
N ALA A 26 -4.49 -5.58 2.29
CA ALA A 26 -3.59 -5.17 3.36
C ALA A 26 -2.13 -5.05 2.89
N TYR A 27 -1.65 -6.02 2.10
CA TYR A 27 -0.29 -6.02 1.58
C TYR A 27 -0.02 -4.85 0.62
N THR A 28 -0.92 -4.61 -0.34
CA THR A 28 -0.76 -3.52 -1.31
C THR A 28 -0.76 -2.13 -0.65
N SER A 29 -1.54 -1.95 0.41
CA SER A 29 -1.56 -0.71 1.21
C SER A 29 -0.22 -0.43 1.89
N SER A 30 0.52 -1.49 2.27
CA SER A 30 1.82 -1.38 2.94
C SER A 30 3.01 -1.29 1.97
N ALA A 31 2.96 -1.98 0.82
CA ALA A 31 4.05 -2.03 -0.13
C ALA A 31 4.37 -0.66 -0.79
N ASN A 32 3.36 0.22 -0.86
CA ASN A 32 3.49 1.55 -1.44
C ASN A 32 3.75 2.66 -0.40
N ALA A 33 3.79 2.30 0.89
CA ALA A 33 4.01 3.25 1.97
C ALA A 33 5.50 3.53 2.16
N ALA A 34 5.94 4.79 2.03
CA ALA A 34 7.27 5.12 2.52
C ALA A 34 7.26 5.06 4.05
N GLN A 35 8.02 4.11 4.62
CA GLN A 35 8.16 3.91 6.08
C GLN A 35 6.82 3.72 6.82
N GLY A 36 5.81 3.13 6.16
CA GLY A 36 4.51 2.82 6.79
C GLY A 36 3.49 3.97 6.80
N CYS A 37 3.79 5.11 6.17
CA CYS A 37 2.90 6.29 6.16
C CYS A 37 1.88 6.36 5.01
N GLY A 38 1.77 5.31 4.21
CA GLY A 38 0.93 5.28 3.01
C GLY A 38 1.58 5.97 1.80
N PHE A 39 0.88 5.92 0.66
CA PHE A 39 1.31 6.60 -0.55
C PHE A 39 1.33 8.13 -0.34
N GLY A 40 2.29 8.82 -0.97
CA GLY A 40 2.42 10.28 -0.87
C GLY A 40 3.10 10.79 0.40
N ASN A 41 3.33 9.94 1.39
CA ASN A 41 3.84 10.34 2.71
C ASN A 41 5.00 9.46 3.15
N HIS A 42 5.80 9.99 4.07
CA HIS A 42 6.94 9.31 4.67
C HIS A 42 7.01 9.60 6.18
N MET A 43 7.66 8.71 6.93
CA MET A 43 7.86 8.90 8.37
C MET A 43 9.04 9.83 8.60
N ASN A 44 8.81 10.97 9.24
CA ASN A 44 9.90 11.86 9.64
C ASN A 44 10.62 11.34 10.90
N TYR A 45 11.71 12.01 11.28
CA TYR A 45 12.53 11.64 12.45
C TYR A 45 11.73 11.56 13.77
N TRP A 46 10.65 12.34 13.89
CA TRP A 46 9.78 12.36 15.07
C TRP A 46 8.65 11.33 15.02
N GLY A 47 8.66 10.41 14.04
CA GLY A 47 7.62 9.40 13.90
C GLY A 47 6.28 9.95 13.40
N ARG A 48 6.27 11.08 12.69
CA ARG A 48 5.06 11.64 12.08
C ARG A 48 5.06 11.38 10.58
N CYS A 49 3.90 11.04 10.05
CA CYS A 49 3.67 10.96 8.62
C CYS A 49 3.54 12.36 8.03
N VAL A 50 4.45 12.70 7.12
CA VAL A 50 4.48 13.99 6.44
C VAL A 50 4.55 13.77 4.93
N PRO A 51 4.11 14.74 4.11
CA PRO A 51 4.25 14.65 2.66
C PRO A 51 5.68 14.31 2.24
N ASN A 52 5.81 13.43 1.25
CA ASN A 52 7.10 12.99 0.74
C ASN A 52 7.65 13.98 -0.30
N GLU A 53 7.77 15.24 0.10
CA GLU A 53 8.24 16.34 -0.74
C GLU A 53 9.68 16.12 -1.24
N PRO A 54 10.04 16.64 -2.42
CA PRO A 54 11.38 16.49 -2.97
C PRO A 54 12.44 17.15 -2.07
N GLY A 55 13.49 16.40 -1.72
CA GLY A 55 14.66 16.91 -1.00
C GLY A 55 15.65 17.67 -1.91
N PRO A 56 16.77 18.19 -1.36
CA PRO A 56 17.74 19.05 -2.05
C PRO A 56 18.38 18.51 -3.34
N TRP A 57 18.22 17.23 -3.64
CA TRP A 57 18.80 16.56 -4.82
C TRP A 57 17.77 15.77 -5.64
N ALA A 58 16.51 15.88 -5.27
CA ALA A 58 15.42 15.22 -5.96
C ALA A 58 15.28 15.76 -7.39
N LYS A 59 15.18 14.86 -8.36
CA LYS A 59 14.95 15.22 -9.77
C LYS A 59 13.45 15.13 -10.08
N PRO A 60 12.81 16.18 -10.62
CA PRO A 60 11.41 16.12 -10.99
C PRO A 60 11.19 15.11 -12.12
N VAL A 61 10.03 14.46 -12.14
CA VAL A 61 9.67 13.52 -13.22
C VAL A 61 8.93 14.27 -14.32
N PRO A 62 9.41 14.24 -15.59
CA PRO A 62 8.69 14.87 -16.70
C PRO A 62 7.26 14.35 -16.83
N GLY A 63 6.29 15.26 -16.89
CA GLY A 63 4.86 14.91 -17.02
C GLY A 63 4.16 14.49 -15.72
N ARG A 64 4.86 14.45 -14.57
CA ARG A 64 4.28 14.17 -13.25
C ARG A 64 4.75 15.20 -12.21
N PRO A 65 4.02 16.31 -12.02
CA PRO A 65 4.46 17.44 -11.19
C PRO A 65 4.58 17.09 -9.69
N ASP A 66 3.86 16.07 -9.26
CA ASP A 66 3.79 15.52 -7.92
C ASP A 66 4.80 14.38 -7.66
N CYS A 67 5.67 14.09 -8.63
CA CYS A 67 6.62 12.99 -8.55
C CYS A 67 8.07 13.41 -8.80
N TRP A 68 8.98 12.68 -8.16
CA TRP A 68 10.41 12.93 -8.19
C TRP A 68 11.21 11.64 -8.04
N VAL A 69 12.49 11.69 -8.37
CA VAL A 69 13.46 10.60 -8.21
C VAL A 69 14.54 11.03 -7.24
N ASN A 70 14.82 10.21 -6.22
CA ASN A 70 15.87 10.49 -5.25
C ASN A 70 17.28 10.13 -5.78
N ASP A 71 18.32 10.43 -5.01
CA ASP A 71 19.71 10.14 -5.39
C ASP A 71 20.02 8.65 -5.56
N HIS A 72 19.18 7.79 -4.99
CA HIS A 72 19.25 6.34 -5.12
C HIS A 72 18.45 5.81 -6.33
N GLY A 73 17.89 6.68 -7.17
CA GLY A 73 17.08 6.29 -8.32
C GLY A 73 15.66 5.83 -7.98
N ALA A 74 15.22 5.97 -6.73
CA ALA A 74 13.87 5.59 -6.32
C ALA A 74 12.84 6.64 -6.75
N PHE A 75 11.86 6.20 -7.52
CA PHE A 75 10.69 6.98 -7.91
C PHE A 75 9.73 7.17 -6.72
N ARG A 76 9.29 8.40 -6.52
CA ARG A 76 8.45 8.82 -5.39
C ARG A 76 7.41 9.84 -5.86
N CYS A 77 6.26 9.87 -5.20
CA CYS A 77 5.26 10.92 -5.35
C CYS A 77 4.78 11.39 -3.98
N TYR A 78 4.20 12.58 -3.92
CA TYR A 78 3.69 13.22 -2.69
C TYR A 78 2.23 13.68 -2.77
N ARG A 79 1.50 13.28 -3.83
CA ARG A 79 0.07 13.51 -4.02
C ARG A 79 -0.59 12.27 -4.63
#